data_AF-A0A958JHA5-F1
#
_entry.id   AF-A0A958JHA5-F1
#
_cell.length_a   1.000
_cell.length_b   1.000
_cell.length_c   1.000
_cell.angle_alpha   90.00
_cell.angle_beta   90.00
_cell.angle_gamma   90.00
#
_symmetry.space_group_name_H-M   'P 1'
#
loop_
_entity.id
_entity.type
_entity.pdbx_description
1 polymer ?
#
loop_
_entity_poly.entity_id
_entity_poly.type
_entity_poly.pdbx_seq_one_letter_code
_entity_poly.pdbx_strand_id
1 'polypeptide(L)'
;MRAALRECHQEEHFERVNDCHSALNESFVSVVRPQNQQELVEALGRAAAEGRVVSICGNRHAMGGQQFCHSEVMLDMRNICRVLSLDEERGLICVEGGATWPQLHDALRTRGSRWTFRQKQTGADTLSIGGALSANVHGRGLQLCPFIQDVESFVLQTATKRLHCSRTENAHLFSLA
;
A
#
# COMPACT_ATOMS: atom_id res chain seq x y z
N MET A 1 -26.11 24.78 -30.16
CA MET A 1 -24.66 24.87 -29.93
C MET A 1 -24.28 23.83 -28.87
N ARG A 2 -24.05 22.57 -29.30
CA ARG A 2 -23.67 21.46 -28.40
C ARG A 2 -22.15 21.50 -28.24
N ALA A 3 -21.68 21.84 -27.05
CA ALA A 3 -20.27 21.71 -26.71
C ALA A 3 -19.93 20.21 -26.61
N ALA A 4 -18.96 19.78 -27.40
CA ALA A 4 -18.42 18.43 -27.39
C ALA A 4 -17.70 18.19 -26.05
N LEU A 5 -18.27 17.31 -25.23
CA LEU A 5 -17.55 16.66 -24.14
C LEU A 5 -16.46 15.80 -24.80
N ARG A 6 -15.20 16.18 -24.61
CA ARG A 6 -14.07 15.32 -24.95
C ARG A 6 -14.05 14.20 -23.91
N GLU A 7 -14.63 13.06 -24.25
CA GLU A 7 -14.36 11.80 -23.56
C GLU A 7 -12.89 11.46 -23.78
N CYS A 8 -12.07 11.74 -22.78
CA CYS A 8 -10.70 11.23 -22.72
C CYS A 8 -10.81 9.75 -22.32
N HIS A 9 -11.22 8.90 -23.27
CA HIS A 9 -11.05 7.47 -23.13
C HIS A 9 -9.55 7.18 -23.19
N GLN A 10 -8.90 7.12 -22.03
CA GLN A 10 -7.68 6.33 -21.95
C GLN A 10 -8.09 4.89 -22.24
N GLU A 11 -7.52 4.28 -23.28
CA GLU A 11 -7.71 2.86 -23.56
C GLU A 11 -7.39 2.07 -22.29
N GLU A 12 -8.39 1.36 -21.74
CA GLU A 12 -8.20 0.54 -20.55
C GLU A 12 -7.25 -0.61 -20.88
N HIS A 13 -6.00 -0.47 -20.46
CA HIS A 13 -4.99 -1.50 -20.66
C HIS A 13 -5.14 -2.57 -19.58
N PHE A 14 -5.69 -3.71 -19.97
CA PHE A 14 -5.72 -4.90 -19.13
C PHE A 14 -4.38 -5.63 -19.18
N GLU A 15 -3.86 -5.93 -18.00
CA GLU A 15 -2.61 -6.68 -17.83
C GLU A 15 -2.88 -7.99 -17.10
N ARG A 16 -2.15 -9.02 -17.51
CA ARG A 16 -2.10 -10.29 -16.77
C ARG A 16 -1.14 -10.17 -15.60
N VAL A 17 -1.63 -10.42 -14.39
CA VAL A 17 -0.88 -10.37 -13.14
C VAL A 17 -1.01 -11.67 -12.38
N ASN A 18 -0.06 -11.95 -11.50
CA ASN A 18 -0.06 -13.10 -10.62
C ASN A 18 0.76 -12.81 -9.36
N ASP A 19 0.56 -13.58 -8.30
CA ASP A 19 1.37 -13.45 -7.08
C ASP A 19 2.81 -13.93 -7.34
N CYS A 20 3.77 -13.38 -6.62
CA CYS A 20 5.19 -13.67 -6.82
C CYS A 20 5.69 -14.93 -6.09
N HIS A 21 4.79 -15.73 -5.51
CA HIS A 21 5.15 -16.87 -4.69
C HIS A 21 4.65 -18.19 -5.25
N SER A 22 3.34 -18.44 -5.23
CA SER A 22 2.74 -19.66 -5.78
C SER A 22 2.47 -19.53 -7.28
N ALA A 23 2.24 -18.31 -7.77
CA ALA A 23 1.76 -18.05 -9.11
C ALA A 23 0.45 -18.81 -9.44
N LEU A 24 -0.39 -19.06 -8.44
CA LEU A 24 -1.66 -19.78 -8.59
C LEU A 24 -2.88 -18.85 -8.72
N ASN A 25 -2.68 -17.53 -8.67
CA ASN A 25 -3.74 -16.53 -8.66
C ASN A 25 -3.70 -15.65 -9.91
N GLU A 26 -3.55 -16.26 -11.09
CA GLU A 26 -3.52 -15.52 -12.35
C GLU A 26 -4.81 -14.71 -12.52
N SER A 27 -4.67 -13.42 -12.81
CA SER A 27 -5.78 -12.48 -12.97
C SER A 27 -5.50 -11.51 -14.11
N PHE A 28 -6.55 -11.07 -14.80
CA PHE A 28 -6.49 -9.97 -15.77
C PHE A 28 -7.13 -8.75 -15.13
N VAL A 29 -6.41 -7.63 -15.05
CA VAL A 29 -6.83 -6.43 -14.32
C VAL A 29 -6.46 -5.17 -15.08
N SER A 30 -7.21 -4.08 -14.89
CA SER A 30 -6.85 -2.76 -15.39
C SER A 30 -5.89 -2.11 -14.40
N VAL A 31 -4.59 -2.07 -14.71
CA VAL A 31 -3.58 -1.60 -13.76
C VAL A 31 -3.42 -0.09 -13.82
N VAL A 32 -3.52 0.57 -12.67
CA VAL A 32 -3.20 1.99 -12.52
C VAL A 32 -2.03 2.14 -11.56
N ARG A 33 -1.00 2.90 -11.97
CA ARG A 33 0.27 3.09 -11.26
C ARG A 33 0.45 4.56 -10.87
N PRO A 34 -0.26 5.05 -9.84
CA PRO A 34 -0.16 6.44 -9.45
C PRO A 34 1.27 6.76 -8.99
N GLN A 35 1.83 7.87 -9.46
CA GLN A 35 3.18 8.31 -9.11
C GLN A 35 3.24 9.08 -7.79
N ASN A 36 2.09 9.56 -7.32
CA ASN A 36 1.98 10.42 -6.17
C ASN A 36 0.55 10.37 -5.60
N GLN A 37 0.37 11.07 -4.48
CA GLN A 37 -0.91 11.12 -3.78
C GLN A 37 -2.05 11.68 -4.64
N GLN A 38 -1.78 12.69 -5.47
CA GLN A 38 -2.80 13.36 -6.28
C GLN A 38 -3.38 12.36 -7.30
N GLU A 39 -2.50 11.68 -8.03
CA GLU A 39 -2.89 10.65 -9.01
C GLU A 39 -3.61 9.47 -8.36
N LEU A 40 -3.25 9.10 -7.13
CA LEU A 40 -3.97 8.07 -6.36
C LEU A 40 -5.42 8.48 -6.10
N VAL A 41 -5.64 9.71 -5.65
CA VAL A 41 -6.99 10.24 -5.37
C VAL A 41 -7.80 10.33 -6.66
N GLU A 42 -7.19 10.80 -7.75
CA GLU A 42 -7.84 10.85 -9.06
C GLU A 42 -8.22 9.45 -9.57
N ALA A 43 -7.35 8.46 -9.41
CA ALA A 43 -7.64 7.08 -9.79
C ALA A 43 -8.81 6.50 -8.98
N LEU A 44 -8.82 6.71 -7.66
CA LEU A 44 -9.93 6.31 -6.80
C LEU A 44 -11.24 7.03 -7.16
N GLY A 45 -11.16 8.32 -7.48
CA GLY A 45 -12.30 9.13 -7.91
C GLY A 45 -12.89 8.66 -9.24
N ARG A 46 -12.05 8.34 -10.23
CA ARG A 46 -12.49 7.78 -11.52
C ARG A 46 -13.18 6.43 -11.33
N ALA A 47 -12.54 5.49 -10.62
CA ALA A 47 -13.13 4.18 -10.37
C ALA A 47 -14.49 4.29 -9.64
N ALA A 48 -14.61 5.20 -8.66
CA ALA A 48 -15.86 5.46 -7.97
C ALA A 48 -16.95 6.05 -8.89
N ALA A 49 -16.59 6.98 -9.78
CA ALA A 49 -17.51 7.57 -10.75
C ALA A 49 -18.00 6.56 -11.80
N GLU A 50 -17.16 5.59 -12.15
CA GLU A 50 -17.47 4.51 -13.10
C GLU A 50 -18.15 3.31 -12.43
N GLY A 51 -18.28 3.30 -11.09
CA GLY A 51 -18.85 2.18 -10.34
C GLY A 51 -17.99 0.91 -10.33
N ARG A 52 -16.69 1.05 -10.58
CA ARG A 52 -15.72 -0.05 -10.65
C ARG A 52 -15.20 -0.44 -9.27
N VAL A 53 -14.85 -1.71 -9.13
CA VAL A 53 -14.18 -2.21 -7.92
C VAL A 53 -12.69 -1.90 -8.01
N VAL A 54 -12.10 -1.57 -6.85
CA VAL A 54 -10.67 -1.29 -6.74
C VAL A 54 -10.03 -2.32 -5.83
N SER A 55 -9.04 -3.04 -6.34
CA SER A 55 -8.07 -3.78 -5.52
C SER A 55 -6.80 -2.97 -5.33
N ILE A 56 -6.19 -3.08 -4.14
CA ILE A 56 -4.93 -2.40 -3.81
C ILE A 56 -3.82 -3.43 -3.81
N CYS A 57 -2.72 -3.13 -4.50
CA CYS A 57 -1.62 -4.05 -4.69
C CYS A 57 -0.28 -3.39 -4.37
N GLY A 58 0.51 -4.05 -3.53
CA GLY A 58 1.94 -3.77 -3.35
C GLY A 58 2.80 -4.66 -4.25
N ASN A 59 3.78 -5.34 -3.67
CA ASN A 59 4.70 -6.20 -4.42
C ASN A 59 4.19 -7.63 -4.71
N ARG A 60 2.86 -7.84 -4.71
CA ARG A 60 2.20 -9.11 -5.10
C ARG A 60 2.59 -10.34 -4.26
N HIS A 61 2.84 -10.15 -2.97
CA HIS A 61 3.23 -11.22 -2.04
C HIS A 61 2.04 -11.98 -1.40
N ALA A 62 0.79 -11.57 -1.60
CA ALA A 62 -0.34 -12.32 -1.04
C ALA A 62 -0.65 -13.55 -1.92
N MET A 63 -0.46 -14.75 -1.37
CA MET A 63 -0.63 -16.03 -2.07
C MET A 63 -2.08 -16.50 -2.21
N GLY A 64 -3.04 -15.81 -1.58
CA GLY A 64 -4.47 -16.14 -1.64
C GLY A 64 -5.25 -15.28 -2.64
N GLY A 65 -4.58 -14.51 -3.49
CA GLY A 65 -5.22 -13.66 -4.50
C GLY A 65 -5.86 -12.38 -3.96
N GLN A 66 -5.74 -12.05 -2.67
CA GLN A 66 -6.43 -10.92 -2.02
C GLN A 66 -6.14 -9.55 -2.66
N GLN A 67 -5.00 -9.42 -3.33
CA GLN A 67 -4.56 -8.18 -3.99
C GLN A 67 -5.11 -8.01 -5.41
N PHE A 68 -5.87 -8.98 -5.94
CA PHE A 68 -6.41 -8.98 -7.30
C PHE A 68 -7.93 -8.99 -7.29
N CYS A 69 -8.53 -8.27 -8.25
CA CYS A 69 -9.93 -8.36 -8.57
C CYS A 69 -10.05 -8.46 -10.10
N HIS A 70 -10.43 -9.63 -10.59
CA HIS A 70 -10.42 -9.93 -12.03
C HIS A 70 -11.38 -8.99 -12.78
N SER A 71 -10.97 -8.51 -13.95
CA SER A 71 -11.67 -7.53 -14.79
C SER A 71 -11.88 -6.13 -14.16
N GLU A 72 -11.30 -5.87 -12.99
CA GLU A 72 -11.48 -4.63 -12.23
C GLU A 72 -10.19 -3.81 -12.14
N VAL A 73 -10.25 -2.66 -11.47
CA VAL A 73 -9.10 -1.75 -11.31
C VAL A 73 -8.16 -2.32 -10.24
N MET A 74 -6.87 -2.43 -10.57
CA MET A 74 -5.82 -2.70 -9.60
C MET A 74 -4.93 -1.47 -9.44
N LEU A 75 -4.91 -0.89 -8.24
CA LEU A 75 -3.96 0.17 -7.87
C LEU A 75 -2.63 -0.45 -7.47
N ASP A 76 -1.61 -0.24 -8.29
CA ASP A 76 -0.24 -0.65 -8.04
C ASP A 76 0.51 0.46 -7.31
N MET A 77 0.70 0.26 -6.00
CA MET A 77 1.18 1.27 -5.06
C MET A 77 2.71 1.44 -5.07
N ARG A 78 3.44 0.68 -5.89
CA ARG A 78 4.90 0.58 -5.84
C ARG A 78 5.64 1.90 -6.11
N ASN A 79 5.02 2.84 -6.81
CA ASN A 79 5.62 4.15 -7.09
C ASN A 79 5.43 5.16 -5.95
N ILE A 80 4.48 4.92 -5.04
CA ILE A 80 4.24 5.75 -3.85
C ILE A 80 4.99 5.10 -2.67
N CYS A 81 6.33 5.16 -2.72
CA CYS A 81 7.25 4.41 -1.87
C CYS A 81 8.32 5.26 -1.16
N ARG A 82 8.11 6.56 -1.03
CA ARG A 82 9.09 7.48 -0.43
C ARG A 82 9.18 7.32 1.09
N VAL A 83 10.38 7.56 1.61
CA VAL A 83 10.58 7.83 3.05
C VAL A 83 10.36 9.31 3.30
N LEU A 84 9.36 9.64 4.10
CA LEU A 84 8.89 11.01 4.30
C LEU A 84 9.64 11.71 5.42
N SER A 85 9.89 11.02 6.54
CA SER A 85 10.62 11.58 7.68
C SER A 85 11.19 10.48 8.58
N LEU A 86 12.17 10.86 9.40
CA LEU A 86 12.72 10.04 10.47
C LEU A 86 12.96 10.92 11.70
N ASP A 87 12.29 10.59 12.79
CA ASP A 87 12.56 11.14 14.12
C ASP A 87 13.58 10.23 14.81
N GLU A 88 14.85 10.67 14.82
CA GLU A 88 15.96 9.92 15.41
C GLU A 88 15.90 9.87 16.94
N GLU A 89 15.21 10.81 17.59
CA GLU A 89 15.09 10.80 19.05
C GLU A 89 14.15 9.67 19.47
N ARG A 90 12.96 9.62 18.85
CA ARG A 90 11.87 8.71 19.18
C ARG A 90 11.89 7.38 18.42
N GLY A 91 12.67 7.29 17.35
CA GLY A 91 12.73 6.10 16.49
C GLY A 91 11.51 5.94 15.58
N LEU A 92 10.89 7.06 15.18
CA LEU A 92 9.69 7.04 14.34
C LEU A 92 10.02 7.37 12.90
N ILE A 93 9.82 6.39 12.02
CA ILE A 93 9.98 6.54 10.58
C ILE A 93 8.61 6.64 9.91
N CYS A 94 8.43 7.66 9.08
CA CYS A 94 7.22 7.82 8.27
C CYS A 94 7.55 7.50 6.81
N VAL A 95 6.79 6.57 6.22
CA VAL A 95 6.96 6.14 4.83
C VAL A 95 5.63 6.05 4.12
N GLU A 96 5.67 6.12 2.80
CA GLU A 96 4.52 5.81 1.97
C GLU A 96 4.26 4.28 1.91
N GLY A 97 3.00 3.88 1.71
CA GLY A 97 2.59 2.48 1.80
C GLY A 97 3.25 1.55 0.76
N GLY A 98 3.72 2.08 -0.36
CA GLY A 98 4.47 1.31 -1.37
C GLY A 98 5.91 1.01 -0.99
N ALA A 99 6.46 1.65 0.06
CA ALA A 99 7.82 1.41 0.51
C ALA A 99 8.00 -0.05 0.93
N THR A 100 9.18 -0.61 0.73
CA THR A 100 9.51 -2.01 1.07
C THR A 100 10.47 -2.08 2.26
N TRP A 101 10.61 -3.27 2.87
CA TRP A 101 11.58 -3.45 3.96
C TRP A 101 13.03 -3.11 3.57
N PRO A 102 13.56 -3.51 2.39
CA PRO A 102 14.88 -3.09 1.93
C PRO A 102 15.02 -1.57 1.83
N GLN A 103 14.02 -0.88 1.25
CA GLN A 103 14.05 0.58 1.14
C GLN A 103 14.05 1.25 2.53
N LEU A 104 13.29 0.70 3.49
CA LEU A 104 13.27 1.18 4.87
C LEU A 104 14.63 0.96 5.55
N HIS A 105 15.21 -0.23 5.38
CA HIS A 105 16.54 -0.56 5.91
C HIS A 105 17.62 0.35 5.33
N ASP A 106 17.64 0.54 4.01
CA ASP A 106 18.60 1.43 3.34
C ASP A 106 18.45 2.88 3.74
N ALA A 107 17.20 3.32 3.97
CA ALA A 107 16.90 4.65 4.47
C ALA A 107 17.44 4.90 5.87
N LEU A 108 17.37 3.92 6.78
CA LEU A 108 17.95 4.00 8.12
C LEU A 108 19.47 3.93 8.07
N ARG A 109 20.01 2.98 7.30
CA ARG A 109 21.46 2.77 7.14
C ARG A 109 22.16 4.00 6.55
N THR A 110 21.61 4.57 5.48
CA THR A 110 22.19 5.75 4.80
C THR A 110 22.21 6.99 5.71
N ARG A 111 21.27 7.08 6.65
CA ARG A 111 21.22 8.15 7.65
C ARG A 111 22.10 7.89 8.87
N GLY A 112 22.74 6.72 8.96
CA GLY A 112 23.50 6.31 10.14
C GLY A 112 22.61 6.16 11.39
N SER A 113 21.33 5.83 11.21
CA SER A 113 20.39 5.75 12.32
C SER A 113 20.78 4.63 13.29
N ARG A 114 20.58 4.89 14.58
CA ARG A 114 20.71 3.86 15.63
C ARG A 114 19.51 2.91 15.67
N TRP A 115 18.41 3.30 15.04
CA TRP A 115 17.15 2.56 15.05
C TRP A 115 17.10 1.52 13.94
N THR A 116 16.35 0.46 14.20
CA THR A 116 15.97 -0.54 13.21
C THR A 116 14.56 -1.03 13.50
N PHE A 117 13.93 -1.67 12.52
CA PHE A 117 12.61 -2.28 12.73
C PHE A 117 12.74 -3.54 13.60
N ARG A 118 11.77 -3.71 14.51
CA ARG A 118 11.76 -4.79 15.50
C ARG A 118 11.47 -6.17 14.89
N GLN A 119 10.62 -6.21 13.87
CA GLN A 119 10.21 -7.43 13.19
C GLN A 119 9.81 -7.17 11.72
N LYS A 120 9.88 -8.22 10.91
CA LYS A 120 9.34 -8.30 9.55
C LYS A 120 9.03 -9.76 9.20
N GLN A 121 8.29 -9.99 8.12
CA GLN A 121 8.04 -11.32 7.58
C GLN A 121 9.33 -12.04 7.21
N THR A 122 9.30 -13.37 7.25
CA THR A 122 10.40 -14.23 6.80
C THR A 122 10.14 -14.85 5.44
N GLY A 123 11.23 -15.14 4.72
CA GLY A 123 11.16 -15.78 3.40
C GLY A 123 11.00 -14.82 2.23
N ALA A 124 10.71 -13.54 2.49
CA ALA A 124 10.72 -12.48 1.49
C ALA A 124 11.04 -11.13 2.15
N ASP A 125 11.66 -10.24 1.38
CA ASP A 125 12.06 -8.91 1.84
C ASP A 125 11.30 -7.80 1.13
N THR A 126 10.96 -8.00 -0.14
CA THR A 126 10.32 -6.96 -0.96
C THR A 126 8.85 -6.74 -0.64
N LEU A 127 8.34 -7.13 0.53
CA LEU A 127 6.96 -6.82 0.92
C LEU A 127 6.82 -5.31 1.15
N SER A 128 5.75 -4.73 0.62
CA SER A 128 5.40 -3.33 0.86
C SER A 128 4.89 -3.14 2.28
N ILE A 129 5.18 -1.99 2.92
CA ILE A 129 4.72 -1.64 4.26
C ILE A 129 3.19 -1.57 4.33
N GLY A 130 2.53 -1.05 3.29
CA GLY A 130 1.07 -1.03 3.19
C GLY A 130 0.48 -2.44 3.21
N GLY A 131 1.01 -3.35 2.39
CA GLY A 131 0.60 -4.76 2.40
C GLY A 131 0.93 -5.48 3.72
N ALA A 132 2.05 -5.16 4.36
CA ALA A 132 2.41 -5.69 5.67
C ALA A 132 1.42 -5.24 6.76
N LEU A 133 0.99 -3.98 6.73
CA LEU A 133 -0.04 -3.46 7.61
C LEU A 133 -1.40 -4.12 7.32
N SER A 134 -1.85 -4.16 6.06
CA SER A 134 -3.16 -4.72 5.70
C SER A 134 -3.32 -6.21 6.02
N ALA A 135 -2.22 -6.97 6.04
CA ALA A 135 -2.23 -8.38 6.45
C ALA A 135 -1.88 -8.58 7.93
N ASN A 136 -1.67 -7.50 8.68
CA ASN A 136 -1.22 -7.47 10.08
C ASN A 136 -0.15 -8.54 10.37
N VAL A 137 0.94 -8.46 9.63
CA VAL A 137 1.93 -9.53 9.52
C VAL A 137 2.69 -9.76 10.82
N HIS A 138 3.41 -10.89 10.91
CA HIS A 138 4.23 -11.23 12.07
C HIS A 138 5.64 -11.71 11.66
N GLY A 139 6.60 -11.57 12.57
CA GLY A 139 7.95 -12.12 12.43
C GLY A 139 8.13 -13.51 13.05
N ARG A 140 9.37 -13.85 13.40
CA ARG A 140 9.73 -15.12 14.09
C ARG A 140 9.66 -15.05 15.62
N GLY A 141 9.53 -13.86 16.18
CA GLY A 141 9.53 -13.69 17.63
C GLY A 141 8.24 -14.25 18.22
N LEU A 142 8.33 -15.39 18.92
CA LEU A 142 7.16 -16.07 19.49
C LEU A 142 6.38 -15.24 20.52
N GLN A 143 7.04 -14.26 21.13
CA GLN A 143 6.47 -13.35 22.12
C GLN A 143 6.21 -11.94 21.55
N LEU A 144 6.40 -11.76 20.24
CA LEU A 144 6.10 -10.48 19.58
C LEU A 144 4.64 -10.47 19.14
N CYS A 145 3.96 -9.35 19.39
CA CYS A 145 2.66 -9.09 18.81
C CYS A 145 2.78 -8.88 17.29
N PRO A 146 1.67 -8.98 16.53
CA PRO A 146 1.64 -8.62 15.11
C PRO A 146 2.10 -7.18 14.84
N PHE A 147 2.39 -6.89 13.56
CA PHE A 147 3.04 -5.67 13.09
C PHE A 147 2.30 -4.39 13.50
N ILE A 148 0.97 -4.42 13.64
CA ILE A 148 0.19 -3.27 14.13
C ILE A 148 0.70 -2.73 15.48
N GLN A 149 1.32 -3.57 16.32
CA GLN A 149 1.89 -3.15 17.58
C GLN A 149 3.06 -2.18 17.42
N ASP A 150 3.78 -2.26 16.30
CA ASP A 150 4.93 -1.40 15.98
C ASP A 150 4.52 -0.17 15.13
N VAL A 151 3.22 0.00 14.84
CA VAL A 151 2.68 1.15 14.10
C VAL A 151 2.12 2.18 15.08
N GLU A 152 2.59 3.42 14.98
CA GLU A 152 2.05 4.55 15.75
C GLU A 152 0.79 5.13 15.13
N SER A 153 0.79 5.27 13.80
CA SER A 153 -0.31 5.84 13.04
C SER A 153 -0.19 5.51 11.55
N PHE A 154 -1.29 5.59 10.83
CA PHE A 154 -1.32 5.52 9.37
C PHE A 154 -2.35 6.49 8.78
N VAL A 155 -2.24 6.75 7.48
CA VAL A 155 -3.25 7.52 6.74
C VAL A 155 -4.09 6.57 5.91
N LEU A 156 -5.41 6.58 6.12
CA LEU A 156 -6.38 5.91 5.28
C LEU A 156 -6.88 6.89 4.21
N GLN A 157 -6.61 6.58 2.95
CA GLN A 157 -7.08 7.36 1.80
C GLN A 157 -8.31 6.68 1.18
N THR A 158 -9.42 7.40 1.11
CA THR A 158 -10.59 7.03 0.29
C THR A 158 -10.66 7.91 -0.96
N ALA A 159 -11.65 7.73 -1.84
CA ALA A 159 -11.83 8.63 -2.98
C ALA A 159 -12.05 10.10 -2.58
N THR A 160 -12.52 10.36 -1.35
CA THR A 160 -12.96 11.71 -0.92
C THR A 160 -12.36 12.18 0.39
N LYS A 161 -11.78 11.28 1.19
CA LYS A 161 -11.28 11.60 2.53
C LYS A 161 -9.86 11.09 2.71
N ARG A 162 -9.08 11.85 3.47
CA ARG A 162 -7.76 11.48 3.98
C ARG A 162 -7.85 11.50 5.50
N LEU A 163 -7.83 10.32 6.11
CA LEU A 163 -8.05 10.17 7.54
C LEU A 163 -6.74 9.73 8.20
N HIS A 164 -6.31 10.45 9.23
CA HIS A 164 -5.20 10.02 10.07
C HIS A 164 -5.73 9.09 11.17
N CYS A 165 -5.18 7.90 11.27
CA CYS A 165 -5.62 6.85 12.18
C CYS A 165 -4.49 6.53 13.15
N SER A 166 -4.76 6.59 14.45
CA SER A 166 -3.85 6.24 15.53
C SER A 166 -4.65 5.67 16.70
N ARG A 167 -3.98 5.35 17.81
CA ARG A 167 -4.65 4.92 19.05
C ARG A 167 -5.54 6.01 19.67
N THR A 168 -5.35 7.28 19.32
CA THR A 168 -6.08 8.43 19.91
C THR A 168 -6.90 9.21 18.88
N GLU A 169 -6.69 9.01 17.58
CA GLU A 169 -7.41 9.67 16.49
C GLU A 169 -7.99 8.63 15.54
N ASN A 170 -9.28 8.71 15.21
CA ASN A 170 -9.98 7.69 14.42
C ASN A 170 -9.71 6.26 14.94
N ALA A 171 -9.62 6.09 16.27
CA ALA A 171 -9.16 4.86 16.92
C ALA A 171 -9.95 3.60 16.52
N HIS A 172 -11.24 3.75 16.22
CA HIS A 172 -12.08 2.67 15.70
C HIS A 172 -11.63 2.16 14.32
N LEU A 173 -11.09 3.02 13.46
CA LEU A 173 -10.49 2.61 12.18
C LEU A 173 -9.12 2.00 12.39
N PHE A 174 -8.33 2.54 13.33
CA PHE A 174 -7.04 1.97 13.69
C PHE A 174 -7.17 0.54 14.23
N SER A 175 -8.20 0.25 15.02
CA SER A 175 -8.45 -1.10 15.57
C SER A 175 -8.91 -2.14 14.54
N LEU A 176 -9.25 -1.73 13.32
CA LEU A 176 -9.62 -2.64 12.22
C LEU A 176 -8.43 -3.06 11.35
N ALA A 177 -7.24 -2.49 11.61
CA ALA A 177 -6.00 -2.81 10.91
C ALA A 177 -5.31 -4.06 11.49
#